data_AF-A0A1P8Q4G5-F1
#
_entry.id   AF-A0A1P8Q4G5-F1
#
_cell.length_a   1.000
_cell.length_b   1.000
_cell.length_c   1.000
_cell.angle_alpha   90.00
_cell.angle_beta   90.00
_cell.angle_gamma   90.00
#
_symmetry.space_group_name_H-M   'P 1'
#
loop_
_entity.id
_entity.type
_entity.pdbx_description
1 polymer ?
#
loop_
_entity_poly.entity_id
_entity_poly.type
_entity_poly.pdbx_seq_one_letter_code
_entity_poly.pdbx_strand_id
1 'polypeptide(L)'
;MSKITIELNDNGNIRNFIKNEYKKEGWIIVDDNPAFNYENKFDWTIRNSDNKLVHIATGMTPEEEANSVSAATLKQVGETAAQVASLATAFGAYMKATASNDATISNTEEGTK
;
A
#
# COMPACT_ATOMS: atom_id res chain seq x y z
N MET A 1 8.84 -24.29 -6.28
CA MET A 1 9.11 -23.43 -5.12
C MET A 1 9.96 -24.23 -4.15
N SER A 2 11.03 -23.64 -3.62
CA SER A 2 11.82 -24.29 -2.58
C SER A 2 11.01 -24.34 -1.29
N LYS A 3 11.27 -25.33 -0.45
CA LYS A 3 10.63 -25.48 0.85
C LYS A 3 11.69 -25.39 1.94
N ILE A 4 11.33 -24.74 3.04
CA ILE A 4 12.14 -24.68 4.24
C ILE A 4 11.36 -25.27 5.41
N THR A 5 12.09 -25.75 6.41
CA THR A 5 11.49 -26.29 7.63
C THR A 5 11.83 -25.37 8.80
N ILE A 6 10.81 -24.95 9.52
CA ILE A 6 10.85 -23.95 10.59
C ILE A 6 10.44 -24.59 11.91
N GLU A 7 11.17 -24.27 12.97
CA GLU A 7 10.76 -24.56 14.34
C GLU A 7 10.39 -23.25 15.02
N LEU A 8 9.22 -23.22 15.67
CA LEU A 8 8.77 -22.07 16.44
C LEU A 8 9.09 -22.27 17.93
N ASN A 9 9.31 -21.17 18.64
CA ASN A 9 9.29 -21.17 20.11
C ASN A 9 7.85 -21.02 20.64
N ASP A 10 7.70 -21.03 21.97
CA ASP A 10 6.39 -20.94 22.64
C ASP A 10 5.65 -19.62 22.36
N ASN A 11 6.37 -18.58 21.93
CA ASN A 11 5.79 -17.29 21.55
C ASN A 11 5.38 -17.24 20.06
N GLY A 12 5.57 -18.33 19.31
CA GLY A 12 5.29 -18.40 17.88
C GLY A 12 6.37 -17.77 16.99
N ASN A 13 7.53 -17.40 17.53
CA ASN A 13 8.64 -16.83 16.74
C ASN A 13 9.56 -17.93 16.23
N ILE A 14 10.24 -17.67 15.11
CA ILE A 14 11.19 -18.63 14.53
C ILE A 14 12.39 -18.82 15.46
N ARG A 15 12.57 -20.05 15.93
CA ARG A 15 13.71 -20.49 16.74
C ARG A 15 14.82 -21.04 15.86
N ASN A 16 14.49 -22.00 15.01
CA ASN A 16 15.42 -22.69 14.13
C ASN A 16 14.86 -22.81 12.71
N PHE A 17 15.76 -23.00 11.75
CA PHE A 17 15.41 -23.20 10.35
C PHE A 17 16.33 -24.24 9.71
N ILE A 18 15.80 -24.99 8.74
CA ILE A 18 16.57 -25.88 7.88
C ILE A 18 16.22 -25.52 6.43
N LYS A 19 17.25 -25.25 5.63
CA LYS A 19 17.13 -24.98 4.20
C LYS A 19 16.93 -26.29 3.43
N ASN A 20 15.79 -26.95 3.64
CA ASN A 20 15.23 -28.10 2.93
C ASN A 20 13.99 -28.61 3.69
N GLU A 21 13.22 -29.50 3.06
CA GLU A 21 12.19 -30.26 3.75
C GLU A 21 12.81 -31.24 4.76
N TYR A 22 12.42 -31.12 6.01
CA TYR A 22 12.85 -31.97 7.10
C TYR A 22 11.63 -32.30 7.97
N LYS A 23 11.34 -33.59 8.12
CA LYS A 23 10.17 -34.05 8.90
C LYS A 23 10.61 -34.40 10.30
N LYS A 24 10.23 -33.55 11.26
CA LYS A 24 10.39 -33.78 12.70
C LYS A 24 9.18 -33.19 13.42
N GLU A 25 8.76 -33.86 14.49
CA GLU A 25 7.67 -33.35 15.33
C GLU A 25 8.00 -31.95 15.87
N GLY A 26 7.01 -31.05 15.85
CA GLY A 26 7.19 -29.63 16.22
C GLY A 26 7.77 -28.74 15.12
N TRP A 27 8.11 -29.30 13.96
CA TRP A 27 8.63 -28.53 12.82
C TRP A 27 7.57 -28.35 11.74
N ILE A 28 7.56 -27.18 11.11
CA ILE A 28 6.58 -26.75 10.12
C ILE A 28 7.30 -26.59 8.78
N ILE A 29 6.80 -27.24 7.73
CA ILE A 29 7.30 -27.08 6.37
C ILE A 29 6.51 -25.97 5.69
N VAL A 30 7.21 -24.96 5.18
CA VAL A 30 6.61 -23.80 4.51
C VAL A 30 7.31 -23.51 3.19
N ASP A 31 6.66 -22.74 2.32
CA ASP A 31 7.30 -22.21 1.13
C ASP A 31 8.44 -21.25 1.51
N ASP A 32 9.58 -21.45 0.87
CA ASP A 32 10.72 -20.55 0.99
C ASP A 32 10.35 -19.18 0.44
N ASN A 33 10.72 -18.13 1.16
CA ASN A 33 10.53 -16.76 0.73
C ASN A 33 11.91 -16.11 0.50
N PRO A 34 12.22 -15.60 -0.70
CA PRO A 34 13.51 -14.96 -0.96
C PRO A 34 13.84 -13.76 -0.04
N ALA A 35 12.82 -13.11 0.53
CA ALA A 35 13.02 -12.00 1.48
C ALA A 35 13.34 -12.49 2.90
N PHE A 36 13.10 -13.77 3.20
CA PHE A 36 13.45 -14.34 4.49
C PHE A 36 14.97 -14.46 4.64
N ASN A 37 15.48 -13.94 5.74
CA ASN A 37 16.87 -14.06 6.12
C ASN A 37 16.98 -14.61 7.55
N TYR A 38 17.92 -15.53 7.76
CA TYR A 38 18.13 -16.10 9.09
C TYR A 38 18.62 -15.06 10.11
N GLU A 39 19.39 -14.06 9.66
CA GLU A 39 19.92 -12.99 10.52
C GLU A 39 18.80 -12.16 11.17
N ASN A 40 17.67 -11.99 10.46
CA ASN A 40 16.51 -11.24 10.95
C ASN A 40 15.30 -12.14 11.24
N LYS A 41 15.50 -13.45 11.47
CA LYS A 41 14.41 -14.42 11.71
C LYS A 41 13.44 -14.04 12.84
N PHE A 42 13.89 -13.21 13.79
CA PHE A 42 13.09 -12.76 14.93
C PHE A 42 11.98 -11.79 14.54
N ASP A 43 12.04 -11.23 13.32
CA ASP A 43 10.99 -10.39 12.74
C ASP A 43 9.90 -11.21 12.03
N TRP A 44 10.04 -12.54 12.01
CA TRP A 44 9.21 -13.45 11.23
C TRP A 44 8.51 -14.51 12.09
N THR A 45 7.36 -14.95 11.60
CA THR A 45 6.55 -16.03 12.17
C THR A 45 5.83 -16.81 11.06
N ILE A 46 5.16 -17.90 11.42
CA ILE A 46 4.25 -18.62 10.54
C ILE A 46 2.81 -18.21 10.88
N ARG A 47 2.07 -17.76 9.86
CA ARG A 47 0.66 -17.43 9.98
C ARG A 47 -0.19 -18.70 10.01
N ASN A 48 -0.89 -18.94 11.12
CA ASN A 48 -1.66 -20.17 11.36
C ASN A 48 -2.76 -20.45 10.33
N SER A 49 -3.32 -19.43 9.68
CA SER A 49 -4.44 -19.61 8.74
C SER A 49 -4.04 -20.29 7.43
N ASP A 50 -2.78 -20.12 6.98
CA ASP A 50 -2.31 -20.61 5.68
C ASP A 50 -0.86 -21.10 5.67
N ASN A 51 -0.24 -21.22 6.85
CA ASN A 51 1.15 -21.65 7.04
C ASN A 51 2.17 -20.86 6.21
N LYS A 52 1.90 -19.58 5.96
CA LYS A 52 2.85 -18.70 5.26
C LYS A 52 3.81 -18.03 6.22
N LEU A 53 5.01 -17.78 5.72
CA LEU A 53 6.03 -16.99 6.38
C LEU A 53 5.67 -15.49 6.27
N VAL A 54 5.48 -14.83 7.40
CA VAL A 54 5.01 -13.45 7.48
C VAL A 54 5.86 -12.62 8.44
N HIS A 55 5.89 -11.31 8.25
CA HIS A 55 6.47 -10.41 9.25
C HIS A 55 5.55 -10.31 10.48
N ILE A 56 6.12 -10.34 11.67
CA ILE A 56 5.37 -10.25 12.93
C ILE A 56 4.62 -8.91 13.03
N ALA A 57 5.26 -7.82 12.59
CA ALA A 57 4.72 -6.46 12.73
C ALA A 57 3.41 -6.25 11.94
N THR A 58 3.26 -6.91 10.80
CA THR A 58 2.13 -6.71 9.88
C THR A 58 1.21 -7.93 9.80
N GLY A 59 1.70 -9.12 10.14
CA GLY A 59 1.01 -10.38 9.89
C GLY A 59 0.88 -10.73 8.39
N MET A 60 1.64 -10.05 7.54
CA MET A 60 1.56 -10.14 6.08
C MET A 60 2.83 -10.77 5.49
N THR A 61 2.69 -11.42 4.34
CA THR A 61 3.85 -11.76 3.52
C THR A 61 4.44 -10.48 2.90
N PRO A 62 5.73 -10.46 2.50
CA PRO A 62 6.31 -9.31 1.80
C PRO A 62 5.53 -8.87 0.56
N GLU A 63 4.92 -9.81 -0.16
CA GLU A 63 4.07 -9.52 -1.32
C GLU A 63 2.77 -8.82 -0.90
N GLU A 64 2.12 -9.31 0.15
CA GLU A 64 0.91 -8.68 0.71
C GLU A 64 1.20 -7.26 1.22
N GLU A 65 2.37 -7.03 1.84
CA GLU A 65 2.82 -5.69 2.27
C GLU A 65 3.00 -4.76 1.08
N ALA A 66 3.71 -5.21 0.03
CA ALA A 66 3.92 -4.42 -1.18
C ALA A 66 2.59 -4.07 -1.88
N ASN A 67 1.65 -5.02 -1.90
CA ASN A 67 0.31 -4.79 -2.45
C ASN A 67 -0.51 -3.80 -1.61
N SER A 68 -0.41 -3.87 -0.28
CA SER A 68 -1.06 -2.90 0.62
C SER A 68 -0.54 -1.48 0.41
N VAL A 69 0.78 -1.31 0.31
CA VAL A 69 1.42 -0.01 0.06
C VAL A 69 1.04 0.55 -1.31
N SER A 70 1.03 -0.28 -2.35
CA SER A 70 0.65 0.16 -3.69
C SER A 70 -0.82 0.55 -3.78
N ALA A 71 -1.73 -0.16 -3.10
CA ALA A 71 -3.14 0.20 -3.01
C ALA A 71 -3.34 1.55 -2.29
N ALA A 72 -2.65 1.76 -1.17
CA ALA A 72 -2.70 3.04 -0.44
C ALA A 72 -2.19 4.20 -1.30
N THR A 73 -1.09 3.98 -2.02
CA THR A 73 -0.52 4.97 -2.96
C THR A 73 -1.49 5.30 -4.08
N LEU A 74 -2.11 4.27 -4.69
CA LEU A 74 -3.07 4.46 -5.78
C LEU A 74 -4.30 5.25 -5.33
N LYS A 75 -4.80 4.99 -4.12
CA LYS A 75 -5.90 5.76 -3.52
C LYS A 75 -5.54 7.23 -3.36
N GLN A 76 -4.35 7.53 -2.84
CA GLN A 76 -3.87 8.90 -2.66
C GLN A 76 -3.71 9.64 -4.00
N VAL A 77 -3.21 8.95 -5.03
CA VAL A 77 -3.11 9.52 -6.39
C VAL A 77 -4.50 9.85 -6.95
N GLY A 78 -5.49 8.96 -6.77
CA GLY A 78 -6.87 9.20 -7.19
C GLY A 78 -7.52 10.39 -6.47
N GLU A 79 -7.33 10.50 -5.16
CA GLU A 79 -7.80 11.64 -4.37
C GLU A 79 -7.17 12.96 -4.82
N THR A 80 -5.86 12.95 -5.11
CA THR A 80 -5.15 14.13 -5.63
C THR A 80 -5.68 14.53 -7.00
N ALA A 81 -5.90 13.57 -7.90
CA ALA A 81 -6.45 13.82 -9.23
C ALA A 81 -7.87 14.45 -9.16
N ALA A 82 -8.71 13.97 -8.25
CA ALA A 82 -10.04 14.54 -8.02
C ALA A 82 -9.97 15.98 -7.49
N GLN A 83 -9.05 16.26 -6.57
CA GLN A 83 -8.82 17.62 -6.06
C GLN A 83 -8.36 18.57 -7.18
N VAL A 84 -7.41 18.14 -8.01
CA VAL A 84 -6.93 18.92 -9.17
C VAL A 84 -8.07 19.22 -10.15
N ALA A 85 -8.92 18.23 -10.46
CA ALA A 85 -10.07 18.43 -11.33
C ALA A 85 -11.09 19.43 -10.76
N SER A 86 -11.34 19.36 -9.45
CA SER A 86 -12.23 20.31 -8.76
C SER A 86 -11.69 21.74 -8.80
N LEU A 87 -10.38 21.90 -8.57
CA LEU A 87 -9.71 23.20 -8.62
C LEU A 87 -9.73 23.80 -10.04
N ALA A 88 -9.46 22.99 -11.06
CA ALA A 88 -9.51 23.42 -12.46
C ALA A 88 -10.91 23.90 -12.86
N THR A 89 -11.95 23.20 -12.39
CA THR A 89 -13.36 23.56 -12.63
C THR A 89 -13.70 24.88 -11.92
N ALA A 90 -13.35 25.02 -10.65
CA ALA A 90 -13.59 26.23 -9.88
C ALA A 90 -12.86 27.45 -10.48
N PHE A 91 -11.60 27.24 -10.91
CA PHE A 91 -10.82 28.28 -11.59
C PHE A 91 -11.45 28.69 -12.94
N GLY A 92 -11.90 27.72 -13.75
CA GLY A 92 -12.62 28.00 -14.99
C GLY A 92 -13.91 28.78 -14.76
N ALA A 93 -14.69 28.43 -13.74
CA ALA A 93 -15.89 29.16 -13.35
C ALA A 93 -15.57 30.61 -12.91
N TYR A 94 -14.53 30.79 -12.11
CA TYR A 94 -14.05 32.11 -11.69
C TYR A 94 -13.66 32.98 -12.89
N MET A 95 -12.84 32.44 -13.81
CA MET A 95 -12.41 33.16 -15.01
C MET A 95 -13.57 33.55 -15.93
N LYS A 96 -14.60 32.71 -16.03
CA LYS A 96 -15.80 33.03 -16.81
C LYS A 96 -16.62 34.15 -16.16
N ALA A 97 -16.73 34.14 -14.83
CA ALA A 97 -17.43 35.18 -14.09
C ALA A 97 -16.75 36.55 -14.22
N THR A 98 -15.41 36.60 -14.12
CA THR A 98 -14.65 37.85 -14.29
C THR A 98 -14.76 38.40 -15.71
N ALA A 99 -14.62 37.56 -16.74
CA ALA A 99 -14.78 37.98 -18.13
C ALA A 99 -16.20 38.48 -18.45
N SER A 100 -17.23 37.91 -17.83
CA SER A 100 -18.62 38.35 -18.02
C SER A 100 -18.89 39.71 -17.35
N ASN A 101 -18.26 39.98 -16.21
CA ASN A 101 -18.38 41.27 -15.54
C ASN A 101 -17.72 42.40 -16.35
N ASP A 102 -16.57 42.17 -16.96
CA ASP A 102 -15.89 43.17 -17.82
C ASP A 102 -16.75 43.56 -19.04
N ALA A 103 -17.37 42.57 -19.70
CA ALA A 103 -18.25 42.82 -20.85
C ALA A 103 -19.52 43.60 -20.50
N THR A 104 -19.98 43.52 -19.24
CA THR A 104 -21.19 44.22 -18.79
C THR A 104 -20.90 45.68 -18.45
N ILE A 105 -19.69 45.98 -17.97
CA ILE A 105 -19.26 47.36 -17.66
C ILE A 105 -19.07 48.18 -18.96
N SER A 106 -18.49 47.59 -20.01
CA SER A 106 -18.29 48.29 -21.29
C SER A 106 -19.59 48.72 -21.99
N ASN A 107 -20.69 48.00 -21.79
CA ASN A 107 -21.98 48.34 -22.41
C ASN A 107 -22.74 49.45 -21.66
N THR A 108 -22.29 49.85 -20.47
CA THR A 108 -23.00 50.85 -19.65
C THR A 108 -22.47 52.27 -19.89
N GLU A 109 -21.25 52.43 -20.40
CA GLU A 109 -20.63 53.76 -20.62
C GLU A 109 -20.95 54.39 -21.99
N GLU A 110 -21.41 53.63 -23.00
CA GLU A 110 -21.81 54.18 -24.31
C GLU A 110 -23.27 54.68 -24.37
N GLY A 111 -24.05 54.50 -23.30
CA GLY A 111 -25.51 54.69 -23.30
C GLY A 111 -26.05 56.05 -22.83
N THR A 112 -25.23 56.98 -22.35
CA THR A 112 -25.69 58.32 -21.92
C THR A 112 -25.04 59.40 -22.76
N LYS A 113 -25.72 59.77 -23.86
CA LYS A 113 -25.58 61.08 -24.52
C LYS A 113 -26.67 62.01 -24.05
#